data_AF-A0A377JV72-F1
#
_entry.id   AF-A0A377JV72-F1
#
_cell.length_a   1.000
_cell.length_b   1.000
_cell.length_c   1.000
_cell.angle_alpha   90.00
_cell.angle_beta   90.00
_cell.angle_gamma   90.00
#
_symmetry.space_group_name_H-M   'P 1'
#
loop_
_entity.id
_entity.type
_entity.pdbx_description
1 polymer ?
#
loop_
_entity_poly.entity_id
_entity_poly.type
_entity_poly.pdbx_seq_one_letter_code
_entity_poly.pdbx_strand_id
1 'polypeptide(L)' 'MGFEFFGLKVWDLSEPFGYFEAFSGIVVVLTCAFVGFLILRYFRPKNF' A
#
# COMPACT_ATOMS: atom_id res chain seq x y z
N MET A 1 2.62 -0.39 17.65
CA MET A 1 2.78 0.99 17.11
C MET A 1 1.94 1.02 15.85
N GLY A 2 0.68 1.45 15.97
CA GLY A 2 -0.29 1.52 14.88
C GLY A 2 -0.99 2.87 14.91
N PHE A 3 -1.76 3.17 13.86
CA PHE A 3 -2.45 4.46 13.74
C PHE A 3 -3.93 4.26 14.13
N GLU A 4 -4.48 5.15 14.96
CA GLU A 4 -5.91 5.12 15.29
C GLU A 4 -6.71 5.86 14.22
N PHE A 5 -7.68 5.17 13.62
CA PHE A 5 -8.62 5.76 12.68
C PHE A 5 -10.05 5.45 13.17
N PHE A 6 -10.81 6.50 13.54
CA PHE A 6 -12.18 6.37 14.05
C PHE A 6 -12.34 5.40 15.25
N GLY A 7 -11.39 5.39 16.18
CA GLY A 7 -11.45 4.52 17.38
C GLY A 7 -11.13 3.04 17.12
N LEU A 8 -10.80 2.68 15.88
CA LEU A 8 -10.22 1.39 15.54
C LEU A 8 -8.70 1.55 15.41
N LYS A 9 -7.95 0.66 16.06
CA LYS A 9 -6.52 0.58 15.94
C LYS A 9 -6.21 -0.12 14.61
N VAL A 10 -5.64 0.62 13.67
CA VAL A 10 -5.39 0.16 12.30
C VAL A 10 -3.89 0.01 12.12
N TRP A 11 -3.47 -1.16 11.61
CA TRP A 11 -2.08 -1.51 11.34
C TRP A 11 -1.24 -1.56 12.63
N ASP A 12 -1.76 -2.26 13.65
CA ASP A 12 -0.99 -2.43 14.88
C ASP A 12 0.01 -3.58 14.78
N LEU A 13 1.25 -3.21 14.47
CA LEU A 13 2.38 -4.14 14.29
C LEU A 13 2.81 -4.89 15.57
N SER A 14 2.18 -4.63 16.72
CA SER A 14 2.47 -5.36 17.97
C SER A 14 1.62 -6.62 18.18
N GLU A 15 0.56 -6.81 17.41
CA GLU A 15 -0.31 -7.99 17.47
C GLU A 15 -0.27 -8.75 16.13
N PRO A 16 -0.60 -10.07 16.10
CA PRO A 16 -0.71 -10.80 14.85
C PRO A 16 -1.76 -10.15 13.94
N PHE A 17 -1.35 -9.83 12.71
CA PHE A 17 -2.17 -9.09 11.75
C PHE A 17 -3.58 -9.69 11.61
N GLY A 18 -4.59 -8.85 11.79
CA GLY A 18 -5.95 -9.19 11.40
C GLY A 18 -6.07 -9.33 9.88
N TYR A 19 -7.08 -10.07 9.41
CA TYR A 19 -7.37 -10.19 7.96
C TYR A 19 -7.46 -8.82 7.27
N PHE A 20 -8.13 -7.86 7.91
CA PHE A 20 -8.28 -6.51 7.37
C PHE A 20 -6.93 -5.78 7.19
N GLU A 21 -6.02 -5.91 8.15
CA GLU A 21 -4.71 -5.26 8.10
C GLU A 21 -3.83 -5.89 7.03
N ALA A 22 -3.86 -7.22 6.91
CA ALA A 22 -3.13 -7.93 5.86
C ALA A 22 -3.62 -7.54 4.46
N PHE A 23 -4.93 -7.57 4.21
CA PHE A 23 -5.49 -7.23 2.90
C PHE A 23 -5.32 -5.74 2.56
N SER A 24 -5.53 -4.84 3.54
CA SER A 24 -5.32 -3.40 3.31
C SER A 24 -3.85 -3.09 3.02
N GLY A 25 -2.91 -3.74 3.70
CA GLY A 25 -1.48 -3.65 3.39
C GLY A 25 -1.15 -4.09 1.96
N ILE A 26 -1.67 -5.24 1.54
CA ILE A 26 -1.49 -5.75 0.17
C ILE A 26 -2.02 -4.75 -0.87
N VAL A 27 -3.23 -4.21 -0.65
CA VAL A 27 -3.84 -3.24 -1.58
C VAL A 27 -2.98 -1.98 -1.69
N VAL A 28 -2.45 -1.46 -0.58
CA VAL A 28 -1.57 -0.29 -0.59
C VAL A 28 -0.29 -0.58 -1.40
N VAL A 29 0.37 -1.71 -1.15
CA VAL A 29 1.60 -2.09 -1.86
C VAL A 29 1.35 -2.25 -3.37
N LEU A 30 0.26 -2.93 -3.75
CA LEU A 30 -0.12 -3.10 -5.15
C LEU A 30 -0.42 -1.76 -5.83
N THR A 31 -1.10 -0.86 -5.13
CA THR A 31 -1.41 0.48 -5.64
C THR A 31 -0.13 1.29 -5.87
N CYS A 32 0.81 1.26 -4.91
CA CYS A 32 2.11 1.93 -5.05
C CYS A 32 2.91 1.39 -6.26
N ALA A 33 2.98 0.05 -6.41
CA ALA A 33 3.65 -0.57 -7.54
C ALA A 33 2.99 -0.18 -8.87
N PHE A 34 1.66 -0.23 -8.93
CA PHE A 34 0.89 0.16 -10.12
C PHE A 34 1.15 1.61 -10.53
N VAL A 35 1.12 2.55 -9.57
CA VAL A 35 1.46 3.97 -9.82
C VAL A 35 2.89 4.11 -10.31
N GLY A 36 3.86 3.39 -9.73
CA GLY A 36 5.24 3.37 -10.20
C GLY A 36 5.37 2.95 -11.67
N PHE A 37 4.68 1.87 -12.06
CA PHE A 37 4.65 1.43 -13.46
C PHE A 37 3.95 2.42 -14.39
N LEU A 38 2.89 3.12 -13.92
CA LEU A 38 2.25 4.16 -14.70
C LEU A 38 3.18 5.35 -14.95
N ILE A 39 3.93 5.78 -13.93
CA ILE A 39 4.93 6.84 -14.06
C ILE A 39 6.02 6.42 -15.06
N LEU A 40 6.57 5.21 -14.91
CA LEU A 40 7.57 4.68 -15.84
C LEU A 40 7.03 4.55 -17.27
N ARG A 41 5.74 4.22 -17.44
CA ARG A 41 5.08 4.19 -18.74
C ARG A 41 4.94 5.60 -19.32
N TYR A 42 4.59 6.59 -18.51
CA TYR A 42 4.42 7.97 -18.96
C TYR A 42 5.77 8.61 -19.36
N PHE A 43 6.82 8.40 -18.56
CA PHE A 43 8.16 8.92 -18.81
C PHE A 43 9.04 7.99 -19.67
N ARG A 44 8.47 6.93 -20.25
CA ARG A 44 9.22 5.99 -21.09
C ARG A 44 9.87 6.78 -22.24
N PRO A 45 11.21 6.78 -22.37
CA PRO A 45 11.88 7.44 -23.48
C PRO A 45 11.37 6.83 -24.79
N LYS A 46 10.83 7.67 -25.66
CA LYS A 46 10.16 7.27 -26.92
C LYS A 46 11.14 6.84 -28.03
N ASN A 47 12.44 6.84 -27.77
CA ASN A 47 13.46 6.68 -28.80
C ASN A 47 14.39 5.50 -28.47
N PHE A 48 14.07 4.33 -29.03
CA PHE A 48 15.04 3.35 -29.51
C PHE A 48 14.71 3.07 -30.97
#